data_AF-A0A1Y2BGG9-F1
#
_entry.id   AF-A0A1Y2BGG9-F1
#
_cell.length_a   1.000
_cell.length_b   1.000
_cell.length_c   1.000
_cell.angle_alpha   90.00
_cell.angle_beta   90.00
_cell.angle_gamma   90.00
#
_symmetry.space_group_name_H-M   'P 1'
#
loop_
_entity.id
_entity.type
_entity.pdbx_description
1 polymer ?
#
loop_
_entity_poly.entity_id
_entity_poly.type
_entity_poly.pdbx_seq_one_letter_code
_entity_poly.pdbx_strand_id
1 'polypeptide(L)'
;MNVTSEPSLYDQWLNFSYVYDNDIHLVITTTIPTSILLIIGLIALVFRGYAFSKVGNANFKKAFNLINILLMSMILMNCLSAIFISAHSDDKNIRETFDIIASLTAGLFQFSIVIYAWQRVLPVIQTMLPKRQRFLTLFLQLYTLIQTIQFIVDVVLINAAYAESGTEVLNTVANALSIAINICILGFDIFATAIYVWYIQCVKAEVLDFQRMLVLSRYGVVSSLCLMVWQSATVSYNYLFMDPTQLKSDHKNLFQALLLISNLTPIVYLSIQLAMKWELQRETDHRIKKQIAAVETAIQKTSSNSCLTQTGVARLK
;
A
#
# COMPACT_ATOMS: atom_id res chain seq x y z
N MET A 1 -22.57 -25.64 44.22
CA MET A 1 -22.61 -24.58 43.19
C MET A 1 -21.18 -24.19 42.90
N ASN A 2 -20.63 -24.62 41.76
CA ASN A 2 -19.31 -24.16 41.30
C ASN A 2 -19.50 -22.74 40.79
N VAL A 3 -19.10 -21.75 41.60
CA VAL A 3 -18.89 -20.39 41.12
C VAL A 3 -17.61 -20.45 40.29
N THR A 4 -17.75 -20.60 38.97
CA THR A 4 -16.66 -20.27 38.05
C THR A 4 -16.41 -18.78 38.21
N SER A 5 -15.44 -18.42 39.05
CA SER A 5 -14.95 -17.06 39.15
C SER A 5 -14.50 -16.63 37.76
N GLU A 6 -15.19 -15.67 37.16
CA GLU A 6 -14.72 -15.04 35.94
C GLU A 6 -13.27 -14.57 36.16
N PRO A 7 -12.34 -14.86 35.24
CA PRO A 7 -10.95 -14.45 35.39
C PRO A 7 -10.92 -12.93 35.58
N SER A 8 -10.08 -12.46 36.52
CA SER A 8 -9.96 -11.04 36.77
C SER A 8 -9.54 -10.31 35.49
N LEU A 9 -9.92 -9.04 35.35
CA LEU A 9 -9.52 -8.18 34.23
C LEU A 9 -8.00 -8.20 33.96
N TYR A 10 -7.22 -8.36 35.03
CA TYR A 10 -5.77 -8.51 34.99
C TYR A 10 -5.32 -9.88 34.43
N ASP A 11 -5.96 -10.98 34.85
CA ASP A 11 -5.69 -12.32 34.32
C ASP A 11 -6.12 -12.46 32.85
N GLN A 12 -7.17 -11.74 32.44
CA GLN A 12 -7.56 -11.64 31.04
C GLN A 12 -6.45 -10.92 30.25
N TRP A 13 -6.03 -9.74 30.69
CA TRP A 13 -4.95 -8.97 30.04
C TRP A 13 -3.63 -9.75 29.91
N LEU A 14 -3.20 -10.47 30.95
CA LEU A 14 -2.02 -11.35 30.93
C LEU A 14 -2.12 -12.50 29.93
N ASN A 15 -3.31 -13.10 29.79
CA ASN A 15 -3.54 -14.14 28.77
C ASN A 15 -3.50 -13.59 27.34
N PHE A 16 -3.80 -12.31 27.15
CA PHE A 16 -3.72 -11.62 25.85
C PHE A 16 -2.30 -11.08 25.57
N SER A 17 -1.55 -10.63 26.58
CA SER A 17 -0.16 -10.21 26.42
C SER A 17 0.74 -11.37 25.96
N TYR A 18 0.48 -12.59 26.47
CA TYR A 18 1.20 -13.79 26.02
C TYR A 18 0.91 -14.17 24.55
N VAL A 19 -0.31 -13.94 24.08
CA VAL A 19 -0.67 -14.11 22.65
C VAL A 19 0.06 -13.08 21.80
N TYR A 20 0.08 -11.83 22.25
CA TYR A 20 0.76 -10.73 21.60
C TYR A 20 2.26 -11.02 21.41
N ASP A 21 2.97 -11.52 22.43
CA ASP A 21 4.41 -11.81 22.32
C ASP A 21 4.71 -12.94 21.31
N ASN A 22 3.94 -14.03 21.31
CA ASN A 22 4.14 -15.13 20.35
C ASN A 22 3.81 -14.73 18.91
N ASP A 23 2.73 -13.98 18.71
CA ASP A 23 2.32 -13.54 17.38
C ASP A 23 3.23 -12.44 16.82
N ILE A 24 3.80 -11.60 17.68
CA ILE A 24 4.82 -10.62 17.27
C ILE A 24 6.03 -11.31 16.66
N HIS A 25 6.51 -12.40 17.26
CA HIS A 25 7.62 -13.16 16.67
C HIS A 25 7.28 -13.67 15.27
N LEU A 26 6.06 -14.18 15.05
CA LEU A 26 5.60 -14.60 13.73
C LEU A 26 5.52 -13.41 12.76
N VAL A 27 5.00 -12.27 13.20
CA VAL A 27 4.93 -11.03 12.42
C VAL A 27 6.32 -10.59 11.97
N ILE A 28 7.30 -10.54 12.87
CA ILE A 28 8.67 -10.10 12.54
C ILE A 28 9.36 -11.07 11.58
N THR A 29 9.32 -12.36 11.92
CA THR A 29 9.96 -13.43 11.13
C THR A 29 9.35 -13.56 9.74
N THR A 30 8.12 -13.09 9.54
CA THR A 30 7.49 -12.99 8.21
C THR A 30 7.79 -11.65 7.53
N THR A 31 7.69 -10.54 8.27
CA THR A 31 7.78 -9.17 7.73
C THR A 31 9.16 -8.84 7.21
N ILE A 32 10.22 -9.16 7.97
CA ILE A 32 11.59 -8.80 7.59
C ILE A 32 12.02 -9.55 6.31
N PRO A 33 11.95 -10.89 6.23
CA PRO A 33 12.35 -11.60 5.02
C PRO A 33 11.51 -11.22 3.81
N THR A 34 10.20 -11.04 3.99
CA THR A 34 9.34 -10.64 2.85
C THR A 34 9.65 -9.22 2.39
N SER A 35 9.96 -8.29 3.31
CA SER A 35 10.39 -6.94 2.95
C SER A 35 11.69 -6.95 2.15
N ILE A 36 12.66 -7.81 2.52
CA ILE A 36 13.90 -7.98 1.75
C ILE A 36 13.58 -8.49 0.33
N LEU A 37 12.73 -9.51 0.20
CA LEU A 37 12.31 -10.02 -1.10
C LEU A 37 11.60 -8.95 -1.95
N LEU A 38 10.73 -8.14 -1.35
CA LEU A 38 10.04 -7.04 -2.01
C LEU A 38 11.02 -5.96 -2.48
N ILE A 39 12.03 -5.62 -1.68
CA ILE A 39 13.10 -4.68 -2.05
C ILE A 39 13.89 -5.23 -3.24
N ILE A 40 14.33 -6.49 -3.18
CA ILE A 40 15.06 -7.14 -4.28
C ILE A 40 14.22 -7.14 -5.56
N GLY A 41 12.94 -7.51 -5.47
CA GLY A 41 12.01 -7.51 -6.59
C GLY A 41 11.79 -6.11 -7.17
N LEU A 42 11.67 -5.08 -6.32
CA LEU A 42 11.54 -3.69 -6.76
C LEU A 42 12.81 -3.20 -7.46
N ILE A 43 13.98 -3.48 -6.91
CA ILE A 43 15.28 -3.15 -7.52
C ILE A 43 15.39 -3.83 -8.89
N ALA A 44 15.10 -5.12 -8.99
CA ALA A 44 15.11 -5.86 -10.25
C ALA A 44 14.16 -5.25 -11.30
N LEU A 45 12.94 -4.85 -10.90
CA LEU A 45 11.98 -4.16 -11.75
C LEU A 45 12.47 -2.78 -12.22
N VAL A 46 13.15 -2.02 -11.35
CA VAL A 46 13.72 -0.71 -11.72
C VAL A 46 14.85 -0.89 -12.73
N PHE A 47 15.77 -1.83 -12.49
CA PHE A 47 16.86 -2.13 -13.42
C PHE A 47 16.35 -2.66 -14.76
N ARG A 48 15.35 -3.55 -14.77
CA ARG A 48 14.70 -4.01 -16.00
C ARG A 48 14.11 -2.85 -16.78
N GLY A 49 13.34 -1.98 -16.13
CA GLY A 49 12.76 -0.81 -16.77
C GLY A 49 13.81 0.13 -17.38
N TYR A 50 14.97 0.27 -16.71
CA TYR A 50 16.10 1.03 -17.21
C TYR A 50 16.76 0.40 -18.45
N ALA A 51 16.99 -0.92 -18.43
CA ALA A 51 17.60 -1.62 -19.57
C ALA A 51 16.76 -1.46 -20.86
N PHE A 52 15.43 -1.52 -20.75
CA PHE A 52 14.53 -1.32 -21.88
C PHE A 52 14.40 0.15 -22.31
N SER A 53 14.50 1.13 -21.41
CA SER A 53 14.41 2.55 -21.79
C SER A 53 15.60 3.02 -22.65
N LYS A 54 16.77 2.39 -22.49
CA LYS A 54 17.97 2.64 -23.29
C LYS A 54 17.80 2.26 -24.77
N VAL A 55 16.97 1.25 -25.06
CA VAL A 55 16.65 0.81 -26.44
C VAL A 55 15.69 1.78 -27.13
N GLY A 56 14.84 2.48 -26.37
CA GLY A 56 13.80 3.39 -26.89
C GLY A 56 14.11 4.89 -26.83
N ASN A 57 15.36 5.29 -26.60
CA ASN A 57 15.80 6.69 -26.49
C ASN A 57 15.06 7.51 -25.40
N ALA A 58 14.66 6.86 -24.29
CA ALA A 58 13.99 7.53 -23.17
C ALA A 58 14.96 7.77 -22.00
N ASN A 59 15.21 9.05 -21.70
CA ASN A 59 16.17 9.55 -20.72
C ASN A 59 16.11 8.92 -19.31
N PHE A 60 17.29 8.84 -18.68
CA PHE A 60 17.62 8.33 -17.32
C PHE A 60 16.68 8.79 -16.19
N LYS A 61 15.99 9.94 -16.34
CA LYS A 61 15.05 10.50 -15.36
C LYS A 61 13.82 9.62 -15.06
N LYS A 62 13.55 8.56 -15.81
CA LYS A 62 12.40 7.65 -15.58
C LYS A 62 12.64 6.53 -14.55
N ALA A 63 13.88 6.24 -14.15
CA ALA A 63 14.19 5.16 -13.20
C ALA A 63 13.83 5.54 -11.74
N PHE A 64 14.06 6.80 -11.35
CA PHE A 64 13.59 7.40 -10.08
C PHE A 64 12.27 8.14 -10.30
N ASN A 65 11.23 7.39 -10.68
CA ASN A 65 9.88 7.93 -10.72
C ASN A 65 9.28 7.92 -9.30
N LEU A 66 8.43 8.90 -8.97
CA LEU A 66 7.73 9.05 -7.70
C LEU A 66 7.11 7.73 -7.21
N ILE A 67 6.53 6.94 -8.12
CA ILE A 67 5.94 5.62 -7.81
C ILE A 67 6.97 4.65 -7.20
N ASN A 68 8.21 4.64 -7.69
CA ASN A 68 9.25 3.74 -7.18
C ASN A 68 9.75 4.19 -5.81
N ILE A 69 9.90 5.50 -5.63
CA ILE A 69 10.28 6.11 -4.34
C ILE A 69 9.21 5.82 -3.29
N LEU A 70 7.93 6.00 -3.65
CA LEU A 70 6.81 5.68 -2.77
C LEU A 70 6.78 4.20 -2.40
N LEU A 71 6.90 3.28 -3.36
CA LEU A 71 6.94 1.84 -3.06
C LEU A 71 8.12 1.46 -2.15
N MET A 72 9.31 1.98 -2.44
CA MET A 72 10.48 1.74 -1.59
C MET A 72 10.25 2.28 -0.19
N SER A 73 9.74 3.51 -0.07
CA SER A 73 9.41 4.14 1.21
C SER A 73 8.38 3.30 1.98
N MET A 74 7.33 2.80 1.32
CA MET A 74 6.33 1.98 1.98
C MET A 74 6.91 0.65 2.49
N ILE A 75 7.75 -0.03 1.70
CA ILE A 75 8.40 -1.28 2.15
C ILE A 75 9.31 -1.01 3.35
N LEU A 76 10.12 0.06 3.27
CA LEU A 76 11.04 0.41 4.35
C LEU A 76 10.30 0.83 5.62
N MET A 77 9.28 1.67 5.53
CA MET A 77 8.53 2.15 6.70
C MET A 77 7.77 1.00 7.40
N ASN A 78 7.18 0.07 6.64
CA ASN A 78 6.55 -1.11 7.22
C ASN A 78 7.57 -2.03 7.93
N CYS A 79 8.73 -2.24 7.31
CA CYS A 79 9.81 -3.04 7.90
C CYS A 79 10.39 -2.39 9.17
N LEU A 80 10.64 -1.09 9.13
CA LEU A 80 11.13 -0.33 10.29
C LEU A 80 10.11 -0.35 11.44
N SER A 81 8.82 -0.17 11.15
CA SER A 81 7.78 -0.25 12.16
C SER A 81 7.79 -1.61 12.86
N ALA A 82 7.86 -2.72 12.10
CA ALA A 82 7.96 -4.06 12.67
C ALA A 82 9.25 -4.26 13.50
N ILE A 83 10.40 -3.73 13.06
CA ILE A 83 11.66 -3.80 13.81
C ILE A 83 11.54 -3.05 15.14
N PHE A 84 11.03 -1.82 15.15
CA PHE A 84 10.93 -1.02 16.36
C PHE A 84 9.86 -1.52 17.33
N ILE A 85 8.74 -2.06 16.84
CA ILE A 85 7.75 -2.76 17.69
C ILE A 85 8.37 -3.96 18.40
N SER A 86 9.32 -4.64 17.74
CA SER A 86 9.98 -5.83 18.28
C SER A 86 11.19 -5.55 19.17
N ALA A 87 11.66 -4.31 19.18
CA ALA A 87 12.90 -3.95 19.86
C ALA A 87 12.64 -3.87 21.37
N HIS A 88 12.79 -5.00 22.06
CA HIS A 88 12.66 -5.03 23.51
C HIS A 88 13.88 -4.39 24.17
N SER A 89 13.64 -3.47 25.11
CA SER A 89 14.68 -2.90 25.97
C SER A 89 14.17 -2.84 27.40
N ASP A 90 15.02 -3.23 28.35
CA ASP A 90 14.75 -3.11 29.78
C ASP A 90 14.80 -1.64 30.25
N ASP A 91 15.46 -0.76 29.48
CA ASP A 91 15.50 0.67 29.74
C ASP A 91 14.20 1.33 29.25
N LYS A 92 13.45 1.91 30.19
CA LYS A 92 12.19 2.61 29.96
C LYS A 92 12.31 3.71 28.89
N ASN A 93 13.37 4.51 28.92
CA ASN A 93 13.55 5.64 28.00
C ASN A 93 13.84 5.15 26.57
N ILE A 94 14.60 4.05 26.47
CA ILE A 94 14.91 3.41 25.17
C ILE A 94 13.64 2.80 24.58
N ARG A 95 12.85 2.10 25.41
CA ARG A 95 11.58 1.49 24.98
C ARG A 95 10.56 2.54 24.52
N GLU A 96 10.40 3.62 25.29
CA GLU A 96 9.56 4.75 24.90
C GLU A 96 9.98 5.33 23.54
N THR A 97 11.29 5.52 23.34
CA THR A 97 11.83 6.03 22.07
C THR A 97 11.51 5.07 20.91
N PHE A 98 11.63 3.76 21.11
CA PHE A 98 11.29 2.77 20.10
C PHE A 98 9.79 2.76 19.75
N ASP A 99 8.91 2.88 20.75
CA ASP A 99 7.46 2.97 20.52
C ASP A 99 7.08 4.23 19.71
N ILE A 100 7.73 5.37 20.00
CA ILE A 100 7.53 6.61 19.24
C ILE A 100 7.98 6.44 17.78
N ILE A 101 9.16 5.82 17.55
CA ILE A 101 9.66 5.58 16.19
C ILE A 101 8.79 4.57 15.45
N ALA A 102 8.30 3.53 16.12
CA ALA A 102 7.36 2.56 15.58
C ALA A 102 6.05 3.24 15.13
N SER A 103 5.49 4.11 15.97
CA SER A 103 4.29 4.90 15.64
C SER A 103 4.54 5.86 14.47
N LEU A 104 5.67 6.58 14.46
CA LEU A 104 6.05 7.46 13.36
C LEU A 104 6.16 6.70 12.04
N THR A 105 6.87 5.56 12.03
CA THR A 105 7.08 4.76 10.81
C THR A 105 5.78 4.12 10.32
N ALA A 106 4.90 3.66 11.22
CA ALA A 106 3.56 3.21 10.86
C ALA A 106 2.70 4.33 10.24
N GLY A 107 2.74 5.53 10.84
CA GLY A 107 2.06 6.71 10.30
C GLY A 107 2.58 7.13 8.92
N LEU A 108 3.91 7.13 8.73
CA LEU A 108 4.54 7.40 7.44
C LEU A 108 4.20 6.34 6.39
N PHE A 109 4.09 5.07 6.79
CA PHE A 109 3.64 3.99 5.93
C PHE A 109 2.20 4.22 5.45
N GLN A 110 1.27 4.48 6.37
CA GLN A 110 -0.15 4.73 6.05
C GLN A 110 -0.30 5.98 5.16
N PHE A 111 0.43 7.05 5.46
CA PHE A 111 0.48 8.25 4.64
C PHE A 111 0.97 7.95 3.21
N SER A 112 2.04 7.15 3.09
CA SER A 112 2.59 6.76 1.79
C SER A 112 1.63 5.89 1.00
N ILE A 113 0.85 5.01 1.64
CA ILE A 113 -0.23 4.24 1.00
C ILE A 113 -1.24 5.20 0.35
N VAL A 114 -1.71 6.21 1.07
CA VAL A 114 -2.74 7.12 0.56
C VAL A 114 -2.21 7.95 -0.61
N ILE A 115 -0.99 8.48 -0.53
CA ILE A 115 -0.36 9.18 -1.66
C ILE A 115 -0.19 8.22 -2.85
N TYR A 116 0.23 6.99 -2.60
CA TYR A 116 0.41 6.00 -3.65
C TYR A 116 -0.91 5.65 -4.35
N ALA A 117 -1.96 5.36 -3.57
CA ALA A 117 -3.30 5.06 -4.06
C ALA A 117 -3.87 6.26 -4.85
N TRP A 118 -3.62 7.49 -4.38
CA TRP A 118 -3.94 8.70 -5.11
C TRP A 118 -3.27 8.76 -6.49
N GLN A 119 -1.95 8.63 -6.54
CA GLN A 119 -1.19 8.69 -7.80
C GLN A 119 -1.65 7.61 -8.78
N ARG A 120 -2.13 6.48 -8.25
CA ARG A 120 -2.69 5.37 -9.03
C ARG A 120 -4.10 5.64 -9.55
N VAL A 121 -4.99 6.21 -8.72
CA VAL A 121 -6.40 6.42 -9.11
C VAL A 121 -6.56 7.65 -10.01
N LEU A 122 -5.66 8.63 -9.87
CA LEU A 122 -5.73 9.92 -10.56
C LEU A 122 -5.89 9.80 -12.10
N PRO A 123 -5.11 8.96 -12.82
CA PRO A 123 -5.28 8.82 -14.27
C PRO A 123 -6.67 8.28 -14.68
N VAL A 124 -7.25 7.39 -13.87
CA VAL A 124 -8.58 6.82 -14.11
C VAL A 124 -9.66 7.86 -13.85
N ILE A 125 -9.52 8.65 -12.78
CA ILE A 125 -10.42 9.76 -12.47
C ILE A 125 -10.36 10.87 -13.51
N GLN A 126 -9.17 11.23 -14.00
CA GLN A 126 -9.03 12.23 -15.05
C GLN A 126 -9.74 11.81 -16.34
N THR A 127 -9.79 10.50 -16.60
CA THR A 127 -10.48 9.93 -17.76
C THR A 127 -12.00 9.88 -17.56
N MET A 128 -12.47 9.47 -16.37
CA MET A 128 -13.90 9.24 -16.11
C MET A 128 -14.65 10.47 -15.56
N LEU A 129 -13.99 11.28 -14.72
CA LEU A 129 -14.58 12.38 -13.95
C LEU A 129 -13.62 13.60 -13.82
N PRO A 130 -13.18 14.24 -14.92
CA PRO A 130 -12.18 15.30 -14.89
C PRO A 130 -12.57 16.50 -14.02
N LYS A 131 -13.87 16.82 -13.94
CA LYS A 131 -14.39 17.94 -13.13
C LYS A 131 -14.28 17.72 -11.61
N ARG A 132 -14.10 16.47 -11.15
CA ARG A 132 -14.06 16.12 -9.72
C ARG A 132 -12.65 16.06 -9.13
N GLN A 133 -11.60 16.28 -9.93
CA GLN A 133 -10.20 16.24 -9.46
C GLN A 133 -9.93 17.20 -8.28
N ARG A 134 -10.53 18.40 -8.28
CA ARG A 134 -10.32 19.40 -7.21
C ARG A 134 -10.81 18.93 -5.84
N PHE A 135 -11.97 18.25 -5.79
CA PHE A 135 -12.53 17.72 -4.54
C PHE A 135 -11.61 16.69 -3.90
N LEU A 136 -11.03 15.86 -4.75
CA LEU A 136 -10.11 14.79 -4.41
C LEU A 136 -8.77 15.35 -3.86
N THR A 137 -8.27 16.47 -4.40
CA THR A 137 -7.09 17.17 -3.83
C THR A 137 -7.39 17.75 -2.45
N LEU A 138 -8.58 18.32 -2.24
CA LEU A 138 -8.99 18.82 -0.92
C LEU A 138 -9.09 17.68 0.10
N PHE A 139 -9.60 16.51 -0.30
CA PHE A 139 -9.62 15.32 0.56
C PHE A 139 -8.22 14.93 1.03
N LEU A 140 -7.22 14.91 0.14
CA LEU A 140 -5.83 14.62 0.52
C LEU A 140 -5.25 15.62 1.52
N GLN A 141 -5.56 16.91 1.36
CA GLN A 141 -5.09 17.94 2.28
C GLN A 141 -5.71 17.76 3.67
N LEU A 142 -7.03 17.52 3.73
CA LEU A 142 -7.73 17.23 4.99
C LEU A 142 -7.19 15.95 5.64
N TYR A 143 -6.98 14.89 4.85
CA TYR A 143 -6.38 13.65 5.34
C TYR A 143 -4.99 13.88 5.94
N THR A 144 -4.13 14.62 5.25
CA THR A 144 -2.78 14.95 5.73
C THR A 144 -2.83 15.70 7.06
N LEU A 145 -3.75 16.65 7.18
CA LEU A 145 -3.95 17.41 8.41
C LEU A 145 -4.38 16.50 9.57
N ILE A 146 -5.40 15.66 9.35
CA ILE A 146 -5.91 14.74 10.38
C ILE A 146 -4.83 13.73 10.79
N GLN A 147 -4.07 13.17 9.84
CA GLN A 147 -2.98 12.24 10.12
C GLN A 147 -1.86 12.91 10.95
N THR A 148 -1.56 14.18 10.67
CA THR A 148 -0.56 14.93 11.44
C THR A 148 -1.04 15.16 12.88
N ILE A 149 -2.34 15.49 13.05
CA ILE A 149 -2.94 15.65 14.38
C ILE A 149 -2.91 14.33 15.15
N GLN A 150 -3.28 13.21 14.51
CA GLN A 150 -3.20 11.87 15.11
C GLN A 150 -1.79 11.57 15.59
N PHE A 151 -0.78 11.78 14.75
CA PHE A 151 0.61 11.53 15.13
C PHE A 151 1.03 12.33 16.38
N ILE A 152 0.68 13.62 16.44
CA ILE A 152 0.96 14.45 17.62
C ILE A 152 0.27 13.87 18.85
N VAL A 153 -0.99 13.47 18.73
CA VAL A 153 -1.75 12.86 19.83
C VAL A 153 -1.11 11.53 20.26
N ASP A 154 -0.68 10.69 19.33
CA ASP A 154 -0.03 9.40 19.64
C ASP A 154 1.30 9.61 20.38
N VAL A 155 2.12 10.58 19.96
CA VAL A 155 3.36 10.92 20.66
C VAL A 155 3.05 11.38 22.09
N VAL A 156 2.09 12.29 22.27
CA VAL A 156 1.69 12.78 23.59
C VAL A 156 1.14 11.63 24.45
N LEU A 157 0.34 10.72 23.86
CA LEU A 157 -0.20 9.56 24.54
C LEU A 157 0.89 8.59 24.99
N ILE A 158 1.87 8.28 24.15
CA ILE A 158 3.00 7.41 24.50
C ILE A 158 3.78 8.03 25.66
N ASN A 159 4.15 9.31 25.57
CA ASN A 159 4.84 10.01 26.66
C ASN A 159 4.02 9.99 27.96
N ALA A 160 2.72 10.24 27.87
CA ALA A 160 1.80 10.22 29.02
C ALA A 160 1.67 8.82 29.66
N ALA A 161 1.66 7.76 28.85
CA ALA A 161 1.63 6.38 29.31
C ALA A 161 2.90 6.00 30.07
N TYR A 162 4.07 6.39 29.54
CA TYR A 162 5.34 6.19 30.24
C TYR A 162 5.47 7.10 31.47
N ALA A 163 4.86 8.28 31.47
CA ALA A 163 4.81 9.17 32.65
C ALA A 163 3.72 8.78 33.67
N GLU A 164 2.94 7.71 33.45
CA GLU A 164 1.85 7.24 34.31
C GLU A 164 0.82 8.33 34.66
N SER A 165 0.53 9.24 33.73
CA SER A 165 -0.37 10.38 33.99
C SER A 165 -1.27 10.71 32.81
N GLY A 166 -2.55 11.04 33.07
CA GLY A 166 -3.44 11.70 32.10
C GLY A 166 -3.83 10.87 30.85
N THR A 167 -3.74 9.55 30.89
CA THR A 167 -3.90 8.68 29.70
C THR A 167 -5.35 8.49 29.24
N GLU A 168 -6.35 8.58 30.12
CA GLU A 168 -7.75 8.26 29.77
C GLU A 168 -8.35 9.21 28.71
N VAL A 169 -8.20 10.52 28.90
CA VAL A 169 -8.70 11.52 27.95
C VAL A 169 -7.94 11.42 26.63
N LEU A 170 -6.62 11.24 26.68
CA LEU A 170 -5.78 11.09 25.50
C LEU A 170 -6.13 9.83 24.70
N ASN A 171 -6.38 8.70 25.38
CA ASN A 171 -6.84 7.46 24.75
C ASN A 171 -8.18 7.65 24.03
N THR A 172 -9.11 8.38 24.65
CA THR A 172 -10.42 8.65 24.04
C THR A 172 -10.27 9.48 22.76
N VAL A 173 -9.43 10.53 22.80
CA VAL A 173 -9.15 11.38 21.64
C VAL A 173 -8.41 10.61 20.54
N ALA A 174 -7.38 9.83 20.88
CA ALA A 174 -6.62 9.01 19.94
C ALA A 174 -7.52 7.98 19.23
N ASN A 175 -8.43 7.34 19.97
CA ASN A 175 -9.39 6.40 19.41
C ASN A 175 -10.39 7.08 18.47
N ALA A 176 -10.94 8.23 18.85
CA ALA A 176 -11.86 8.97 18.00
C ALA A 176 -11.21 9.42 16.68
N LEU A 177 -9.98 9.92 16.74
CA LEU A 177 -9.21 10.30 15.56
C LEU A 177 -8.87 9.08 14.69
N SER A 178 -8.47 7.96 15.29
CA SER A 178 -8.19 6.71 14.58
C SER A 178 -9.43 6.20 13.84
N ILE A 179 -10.61 6.18 14.49
CA ILE A 179 -11.88 5.81 13.86
C ILE A 179 -12.21 6.78 12.71
N ALA A 180 -12.06 8.09 12.91
CA ALA A 180 -12.34 9.10 11.89
C ALA A 180 -11.43 8.94 10.65
N ILE A 181 -10.13 8.71 10.85
CA ILE A 181 -9.17 8.42 9.79
C ILE A 181 -9.59 7.16 9.02
N ASN A 182 -9.92 6.10 9.75
CA ASN A 182 -10.32 4.84 9.14
C ASN A 182 -11.59 4.97 8.28
N ILE A 183 -12.61 5.67 8.77
CA ILE A 183 -13.83 5.95 8.00
C ILE A 183 -13.50 6.75 6.74
N CYS A 184 -12.62 7.77 6.84
CA CYS A 184 -12.19 8.55 5.69
C CYS A 184 -11.46 7.68 4.63
N ILE A 185 -10.53 6.83 5.06
CA ILE A 185 -9.78 5.93 4.16
C ILE A 185 -10.72 4.91 3.52
N LEU A 186 -11.59 4.27 4.32
CA LEU A 186 -12.58 3.32 3.81
C LEU A 186 -13.50 3.96 2.76
N GLY A 187 -13.97 5.18 3.03
CA GLY A 187 -14.77 5.94 2.07
C GLY A 187 -14.01 6.22 0.77
N PHE A 188 -12.73 6.59 0.87
CA PHE A 188 -11.87 6.77 -0.30
C PHE A 188 -11.65 5.47 -1.07
N ASP A 189 -11.38 4.36 -0.40
CA ASP A 189 -11.18 3.06 -1.03
C ASP A 189 -12.46 2.55 -1.72
N ILE A 190 -13.63 2.76 -1.12
CA ILE A 190 -14.93 2.43 -1.73
C ILE A 190 -15.11 3.26 -3.01
N PHE A 191 -14.86 4.57 -2.92
CA PHE A 191 -14.95 5.47 -4.07
C PHE A 191 -13.98 5.09 -5.19
N ALA A 192 -12.70 4.83 -4.87
CA ALA A 192 -11.69 4.41 -5.82
C ALA A 192 -12.06 3.07 -6.47
N THR A 193 -12.54 2.10 -5.68
CA THR A 193 -13.02 0.81 -6.16
C THR A 193 -14.19 0.97 -7.13
N ALA A 194 -15.17 1.82 -6.80
CA ALA A 194 -16.30 2.09 -7.68
C ALA A 194 -15.84 2.67 -9.04
N ILE A 195 -14.88 3.59 -9.04
CA ILE A 195 -14.30 4.13 -10.28
C ILE A 195 -13.57 3.06 -11.09
N TYR A 196 -12.77 2.21 -10.45
CA TYR A 196 -12.07 1.12 -11.14
C TYR A 196 -13.05 0.13 -11.77
N VAL A 197 -14.09 -0.28 -11.03
CA VAL A 197 -15.14 -1.17 -11.54
C VAL A 197 -15.89 -0.52 -12.70
N TRP A 198 -16.25 0.76 -12.56
CA TRP A 198 -16.94 1.50 -13.62
C TRP A 198 -16.07 1.60 -14.88
N TYR A 199 -14.77 1.87 -14.74
CA TYR A 199 -13.83 1.89 -15.86
C TYR A 199 -13.77 0.53 -16.58
N ILE A 200 -13.65 -0.56 -15.82
CA ILE A 200 -13.61 -1.93 -16.37
C ILE A 200 -14.89 -2.25 -17.16
N GLN A 201 -16.05 -1.80 -16.69
CA GLN A 201 -17.34 -2.04 -17.34
C GLN A 201 -17.52 -1.22 -18.62
N CYS A 202 -17.03 0.03 -18.66
CA CYS A 202 -17.29 0.94 -19.79
C CYS A 202 -16.32 0.75 -20.97
N VAL A 203 -15.14 0.19 -20.75
CA VAL A 203 -14.06 0.20 -21.74
C VAL A 203 -13.92 -1.15 -22.45
N LYS A 204 -14.05 -1.15 -23.78
CA LYS A 204 -13.73 -2.30 -24.63
C LYS A 204 -12.22 -2.40 -24.85
N ALA A 205 -11.65 -3.58 -24.68
CA ALA A 205 -10.20 -3.85 -24.58
C ALA A 205 -9.38 -3.66 -25.87
N GLU A 206 -9.96 -3.10 -26.93
CA GLU A 206 -9.40 -3.13 -28.29
C GLU A 206 -8.38 -2.03 -28.58
N VAL A 207 -8.35 -0.94 -27.80
CA VAL A 207 -7.40 0.16 -28.01
C VAL A 207 -6.25 0.09 -26.99
N LEU A 208 -5.01 0.13 -27.48
CA LEU A 208 -3.80 -0.11 -26.69
C LEU A 208 -3.76 0.71 -25.39
N ASP A 209 -3.95 2.03 -25.40
CA ASP A 209 -3.90 2.86 -24.17
C ASP A 209 -4.89 2.47 -23.08
N PHE A 210 -5.97 1.79 -23.45
CA PHE A 210 -6.97 1.29 -22.51
C PHE A 210 -6.54 0.00 -21.81
N GLN A 211 -5.61 -0.78 -22.38
CA GLN A 211 -5.08 -1.99 -21.72
C GLN A 211 -4.30 -1.67 -20.44
N ARG A 212 -3.54 -0.56 -20.43
CA ARG A 212 -2.77 -0.13 -19.27
C ARG A 212 -3.64 0.32 -18.12
N MET A 213 -4.65 1.12 -18.42
CA MET A 213 -5.64 1.53 -17.44
C MET A 213 -6.50 0.35 -16.97
N LEU A 214 -6.72 -0.66 -17.80
CA LEU A 214 -7.41 -1.90 -17.41
C LEU A 214 -6.58 -2.71 -16.41
N VAL A 215 -5.27 -2.88 -16.64
CA VAL A 215 -4.36 -3.50 -15.65
C VAL A 215 -4.38 -2.72 -14.35
N LEU A 216 -4.23 -1.40 -14.43
CA LEU A 216 -4.27 -0.50 -13.27
C LEU A 216 -5.58 -0.64 -12.48
N SER A 217 -6.71 -0.77 -13.17
CA SER A 217 -8.03 -0.88 -12.54
C SER A 217 -8.25 -2.24 -11.90
N ARG A 218 -7.82 -3.34 -12.54
CA ARG A 218 -7.94 -4.70 -11.98
C ARG A 218 -7.14 -4.84 -10.68
N TYR A 219 -5.87 -4.44 -10.72
CA TYR A 219 -5.02 -4.42 -9.52
C TYR A 219 -5.50 -3.38 -8.51
N GLY A 220 -6.06 -2.26 -8.97
CA GLY A 220 -6.70 -1.24 -8.16
C GLY A 220 -7.79 -1.82 -7.26
N VAL A 221 -8.76 -2.53 -7.84
CA VAL A 221 -9.84 -3.20 -7.08
C VAL A 221 -9.29 -4.15 -6.02
N VAL A 222 -8.40 -5.07 -6.41
CA VAL A 222 -7.83 -6.06 -5.48
C VAL A 222 -7.08 -5.37 -4.34
N SER A 223 -6.30 -4.33 -4.66
CA SER A 223 -5.54 -3.60 -3.67
C SER A 223 -6.41 -2.79 -2.70
N SER A 224 -7.50 -2.18 -3.16
CA SER A 224 -8.42 -1.45 -2.29
C SER A 224 -9.22 -2.40 -1.40
N LEU A 225 -9.63 -3.57 -1.89
CA LEU A 225 -10.21 -4.61 -1.04
C LEU A 225 -9.24 -5.08 0.06
N CYS A 226 -7.97 -5.26 -0.30
CA CYS A 226 -6.91 -5.59 0.66
C CYS A 226 -6.76 -4.51 1.74
N LEU A 227 -6.78 -3.22 1.37
CA LEU A 227 -6.74 -2.11 2.32
C LEU A 227 -8.00 -2.06 3.20
N MET A 228 -9.19 -2.32 2.66
CA MET A 228 -10.42 -2.37 3.46
C MET A 228 -10.36 -3.46 4.53
N VAL A 229 -9.87 -4.66 4.19
CA VAL A 229 -9.66 -5.75 5.14
C VAL A 229 -8.65 -5.33 6.22
N TRP A 230 -7.54 -4.73 5.80
CA TRP A 230 -6.53 -4.23 6.73
C TRP A 230 -7.09 -3.20 7.71
N GLN A 231 -7.74 -2.14 7.23
CA GLN A 231 -8.28 -1.08 8.09
C GLN A 231 -9.36 -1.61 9.03
N SER A 232 -10.26 -2.45 8.53
CA SER A 232 -11.32 -3.04 9.35
C SER A 232 -10.74 -3.92 10.46
N ALA A 233 -9.70 -4.71 10.15
CA ALA A 233 -9.00 -5.52 11.13
C ALA A 233 -8.28 -4.68 12.18
N THR A 234 -7.56 -3.63 11.76
CA THR A 234 -6.84 -2.71 12.65
C THR A 234 -7.78 -1.99 13.62
N VAL A 235 -8.91 -1.45 13.15
CA VAL A 235 -9.90 -0.81 14.03
C VAL A 235 -10.51 -1.80 15.01
N SER A 236 -10.91 -2.98 14.52
CA SER A 236 -11.53 -4.01 15.36
C SER A 236 -10.56 -4.51 16.44
N TYR A 237 -9.29 -4.71 16.06
CA TYR A 237 -8.21 -5.06 16.97
C TYR A 237 -8.01 -3.99 18.05
N ASN A 238 -7.87 -2.71 17.65
CA ASN A 238 -7.66 -1.61 18.59
C ASN A 238 -8.86 -1.43 19.54
N TYR A 239 -10.08 -1.57 19.03
CA TYR A 239 -11.29 -1.50 19.85
C TYR A 239 -11.32 -2.62 20.90
N LEU A 240 -11.02 -3.86 20.51
CA LEU A 240 -10.93 -4.98 21.44
C LEU A 240 -9.79 -4.81 22.45
N PHE A 241 -8.64 -4.30 22.03
CA PHE A 241 -7.49 -4.06 22.91
C PHE A 241 -7.78 -3.03 24.01
N MET A 242 -8.53 -1.97 23.68
CA MET A 242 -8.78 -0.83 24.56
C MET A 242 -9.96 -1.02 25.52
N ASP A 243 -10.90 -1.94 25.22
CA ASP A 243 -12.01 -2.27 26.11
C ASP A 243 -11.91 -3.71 26.61
N PRO A 244 -11.15 -3.93 27.71
CA PRO A 244 -10.96 -5.26 28.26
C PRO A 244 -12.22 -5.85 28.89
N THR A 245 -13.30 -5.07 29.05
CA THR A 245 -14.62 -5.62 29.46
C THR A 245 -15.30 -6.40 28.34
N GLN A 246 -14.90 -6.19 27.08
CA GLN A 246 -15.40 -6.92 25.91
C GLN A 246 -14.59 -8.19 25.63
N LEU A 247 -13.43 -8.36 26.26
CA LEU A 247 -12.49 -9.47 26.04
C LEU A 247 -12.93 -10.73 26.79
N LYS A 248 -14.00 -11.37 26.31
CA LYS A 248 -14.39 -12.71 26.76
C LYS A 248 -13.38 -13.76 26.29
N SER A 249 -13.25 -14.88 27.02
CA SER A 249 -12.37 -16.01 26.68
C SER A 249 -12.53 -16.50 25.24
N ASP A 250 -13.76 -16.43 24.71
CA ASP A 250 -14.11 -16.90 23.37
C ASP A 250 -13.62 -15.94 22.26
N HIS A 251 -13.24 -14.70 22.62
CA HIS A 251 -12.69 -13.71 21.70
C HIS A 251 -11.18 -13.83 21.47
N LYS A 252 -10.50 -14.77 22.16
CA LYS A 252 -9.04 -14.97 22.01
C LYS A 252 -8.60 -15.23 20.57
N ASN A 253 -9.30 -16.15 19.90
CA ASN A 253 -9.00 -16.50 18.51
C ASN A 253 -9.30 -15.34 17.54
N LEU A 254 -10.37 -14.57 17.82
CA LEU A 254 -10.72 -13.40 17.03
C LEU A 254 -9.66 -12.30 17.18
N PHE A 255 -9.24 -12.02 18.42
CA PHE A 255 -8.20 -11.04 18.72
C PHE A 255 -6.88 -11.40 18.01
N GLN A 256 -6.44 -12.65 18.13
CA GLN A 256 -5.26 -13.16 17.43
C GLN A 256 -5.38 -13.04 15.91
N ALA A 257 -6.51 -13.45 15.34
CA ALA A 257 -6.74 -13.33 13.90
C ALA A 257 -6.69 -11.86 13.43
N LEU A 258 -7.32 -10.95 14.17
CA LEU A 258 -7.32 -9.52 13.86
C LEU A 258 -5.92 -8.91 13.97
N LEU A 259 -5.13 -9.30 14.98
CA LEU A 259 -3.72 -8.89 15.13
C LEU A 259 -2.86 -9.37 13.96
N LEU A 260 -2.99 -10.64 13.56
CA LEU A 260 -2.23 -11.19 12.44
C LEU A 260 -2.64 -10.54 11.12
N ILE A 261 -3.94 -10.32 10.90
CA ILE A 261 -4.44 -9.62 9.71
C ILE A 261 -3.94 -8.18 9.70
N SER A 262 -4.01 -7.44 10.80
CA SER A 262 -3.58 -6.03 10.86
C SER A 262 -2.08 -5.87 10.57
N ASN A 263 -1.25 -6.83 10.99
CA ASN A 263 0.20 -6.77 10.82
C ASN A 263 0.72 -7.39 9.51
N LEU A 264 0.09 -8.45 9.00
CA LEU A 264 0.57 -9.15 7.79
C LEU A 264 -0.04 -8.63 6.48
N THR A 265 -1.26 -8.06 6.53
CA THR A 265 -1.92 -7.52 5.33
C THR A 265 -1.12 -6.41 4.63
N PRO A 266 -0.39 -5.51 5.33
CA PRO A 266 0.53 -4.57 4.69
C PRO A 266 1.49 -5.21 3.67
N ILE A 267 2.05 -6.38 3.98
CA ILE A 267 2.97 -7.11 3.10
C ILE A 267 2.24 -7.69 1.89
N VAL A 268 1.03 -8.21 2.10
CA VAL A 268 0.16 -8.70 1.02
C VAL A 268 -0.15 -7.55 0.07
N TYR A 269 -0.53 -6.39 0.60
CA TYR A 269 -0.78 -5.18 -0.17
C TYR A 269 0.45 -4.74 -0.98
N LEU A 270 1.64 -4.70 -0.37
CA LEU A 270 2.90 -4.37 -1.05
C LEU A 270 3.23 -5.36 -2.17
N SER A 271 2.97 -6.66 -1.95
CA SER A 271 3.14 -7.71 -2.96
C SER A 271 2.22 -7.49 -4.16
N ILE A 272 0.95 -7.12 -3.91
CA ILE A 272 0.00 -6.76 -4.97
C ILE A 272 0.51 -5.55 -5.76
N GLN A 273 1.05 -4.51 -5.09
CA GLN A 273 1.59 -3.35 -5.79
C GLN A 273 2.81 -3.68 -6.65
N LEU A 274 3.68 -4.57 -6.18
CA LEU A 274 4.85 -5.02 -6.93
C LEU A 274 4.43 -5.86 -8.16
N ALA A 275 3.45 -6.75 -8.01
CA ALA A 275 2.87 -7.52 -9.10
C ALA A 275 2.21 -6.61 -10.15
N MET A 276 1.46 -5.60 -9.72
CA MET A 276 0.89 -4.58 -10.61
C MET A 276 1.99 -3.87 -11.40
N LYS A 277 3.07 -3.45 -10.73
CA LYS A 277 4.21 -2.79 -11.38
C LYS A 277 4.86 -3.70 -12.42
N TRP A 278 5.04 -4.98 -12.11
CA TRP A 278 5.55 -5.98 -13.05
C TRP A 278 4.66 -6.11 -14.28
N GLU A 279 3.35 -6.19 -14.10
CA GLU A 279 2.40 -6.29 -15.21
C GLU A 279 2.38 -5.05 -16.10
N LEU A 280 2.41 -3.86 -15.50
CA LEU A 280 2.49 -2.60 -16.25
C LEU A 280 3.77 -2.50 -17.09
N GLN A 281 4.90 -3.01 -16.58
CA GLN A 281 6.14 -3.09 -17.34
C GLN A 281 6.05 -4.13 -18.47
N ARG A 282 5.50 -5.32 -18.19
CA ARG A 282 5.31 -6.38 -19.19
C ARG A 282 4.47 -5.89 -20.37
N GLU A 283 3.41 -5.13 -20.10
CA GLU A 283 2.58 -4.54 -21.14
C GLU A 283 3.35 -3.49 -21.95
N THR A 284 4.13 -2.63 -21.28
CA THR A 284 4.97 -1.63 -21.94
C THR A 284 6.00 -2.29 -22.86
N ASP A 285 6.65 -3.36 -22.41
CA ASP A 285 7.60 -4.15 -23.22
C ASP A 285 6.90 -4.73 -24.46
N HIS A 286 5.68 -5.26 -24.30
CA HIS A 286 4.91 -5.83 -25.40
C HIS A 286 4.52 -4.77 -26.44
N ARG A 287 4.21 -3.54 -26.00
CA ARG A 287 3.93 -2.40 -26.88
C ARG A 287 5.15 -1.98 -27.68
N ILE A 288 6.31 -1.83 -27.02
CA ILE A 288 7.56 -1.44 -27.67
C ILE A 288 7.92 -2.48 -28.74
N LYS A 289 7.83 -3.78 -28.42
CA LYS A 289 8.07 -4.86 -29.40
C LYS A 289 7.14 -4.78 -30.62
N LYS A 290 5.85 -4.52 -30.42
CA LYS A 290 4.89 -4.34 -31.54
C LYS A 290 5.21 -3.11 -32.39
N GLN A 291 5.61 -2.00 -31.77
CA GLN A 291 6.01 -0.79 -32.49
C GLN A 291 7.28 -1.01 -33.32
N ILE A 292 8.30 -1.66 -32.74
CA ILE A 292 9.53 -2.02 -33.46
C ILE A 292 9.20 -2.91 -34.67
N ALA A 293 8.41 -3.97 -34.46
CA ALA A 293 8.01 -4.87 -35.55
C ALA A 293 7.22 -4.15 -36.67
N ALA A 294 6.34 -3.21 -36.31
CA ALA A 294 5.60 -2.41 -37.29
C ALA A 294 6.51 -1.48 -38.10
N VAL A 295 7.50 -0.86 -37.46
CA VAL A 295 8.51 -0.03 -38.13
C VAL A 295 9.40 -0.89 -39.04
N GLU A 296 9.87 -2.04 -38.58
CA GLU A 296 10.65 -2.99 -39.40
C GLU A 296 9.85 -3.45 -40.63
N THR A 297 8.57 -3.78 -40.45
CA THR A 297 7.68 -4.15 -41.56
C THR A 297 7.48 -3.00 -42.55
N ALA A 298 7.34 -1.76 -42.06
CA ALA A 298 7.22 -0.57 -42.90
C ALA A 298 8.51 -0.29 -43.69
N ILE A 299 9.68 -0.43 -43.04
CA ILE A 299 10.98 -0.31 -43.69
C ILE A 299 11.13 -1.37 -44.78
N GLN A 300 10.80 -2.64 -44.49
CA GLN A 300 10.86 -3.73 -45.47
C GLN A 300 9.94 -3.50 -46.67
N LYS A 301 8.71 -3.01 -46.45
CA LYS A 301 7.79 -2.67 -47.56
C LYS A 301 8.33 -1.51 -48.41
N THR A 302 8.95 -0.51 -47.78
CA THR A 302 9.51 0.65 -48.47
C THR A 302 10.78 0.29 -49.26
N SER A 303 11.65 -0.57 -48.72
CA SER A 303 12.84 -1.08 -49.42
C SER A 303 12.49 -2.01 -50.58
N SER A 304 11.44 -2.83 -50.43
CA SER A 304 10.94 -3.71 -51.50
C SER A 304 10.37 -2.91 -52.67
N ASN A 305 9.61 -1.85 -52.39
CA ASN A 305 9.04 -0.98 -53.41
C ASN A 305 10.09 -0.12 -54.14
N SER A 306 11.21 0.23 -53.49
CA SER A 306 12.32 0.96 -54.12
C SER A 306 13.18 0.08 -55.03
N CYS A 307 13.21 -1.24 -54.80
CA CYS A 307 13.86 -2.20 -55.71
C CYS A 307 13.03 -2.44 -56.99
N LEU A 308 11.70 -2.41 -56.89
CA LEU A 308 10.78 -2.55 -58.03
C LEU A 308 10.78 -1.33 -58.97
N THR A 309 10.99 -0.12 -58.45
CA THR A 309 11.10 1.08 -59.30
C THR A 309 12.42 1.16 -60.07
N GLN A 310 13.54 0.65 -59.54
CA GLN A 310 14.80 0.61 -60.29
C GLN A 310 14.80 -0.42 -61.43
N THR A 311 14.12 -1.55 -61.27
CA THR A 311 13.99 -2.57 -62.33
C THR A 311 12.99 -2.18 -63.44
N GLY A 312 12.01 -1.33 -63.13
CA GLY A 312 11.10 -0.75 -64.14
C GLY A 312 11.77 0.28 -65.06
N VAL A 313 12.73 1.06 -64.55
CA VAL A 313 13.45 2.07 -65.36
C VAL A 313 14.54 1.42 -66.24
N ALA A 314 15.12 0.30 -65.81
CA ALA A 314 16.11 -0.42 -66.61
C ALA A 314 15.53 -1.21 -67.80
N ARG A 315 14.21 -1.44 -67.86
CA ARG A 315 13.52 -2.08 -69.00
C ARG A 315 12.95 -1.10 -70.03
N LEU A 316 13.12 0.20 -69.82
CA LEU A 316 12.66 1.28 -70.72
C LEU A 316 13.81 2.00 -71.42
N LYS A 317 14.98 1.36 -71.56
CA LYS A 317 16.08 1.82 -72.41
C LYS A 317 16.44 0.77 -73.43
#